data_AF-A0A803LEQ5-F1
#
_entry.id   AF-A0A803LEQ5-F1
#
_cell.length_a   1.000
_cell.length_b   1.000
_cell.length_c   1.000
_cell.angle_alpha   90.00
_cell.angle_beta   90.00
_cell.angle_gamma   90.00
#
_symmetry.space_group_name_H-M   'P 1'
#
loop_
_entity.id
_entity.type
_entity.pdbx_description
1 polymer ?
#
loop_
_entity_poly.entity_id
_entity_poly.type
_entity_poly.pdbx_seq_one_letter_code
_entity_poly.pdbx_strand_id
1 'polypeptide(L)'
;MIFDRLKYKSDQESISLVCKRFLSITNSLKVSIKFPEYTTISTISRLVQRFPNLKQRWFIDFRGDLNEAVVAIARSGLDLEELLDMAHDRYQRAVWLEELGSNMKNLKVLRFAGGEGDADLVRVG
;
A
#
# COMPACT_ATOMS: atom_id res chain seq x y z
N MET A 1 -12.01 -22.00 1.83
CA MET A 1 -10.75 -22.63 1.38
C MET A 1 -9.87 -22.91 2.61
N ILE A 2 -8.92 -23.86 2.60
CA ILE A 2 -8.11 -24.17 3.81
C ILE A 2 -7.25 -22.97 4.28
N PHE A 3 -6.84 -22.12 3.34
CA PHE A 3 -6.02 -20.94 3.62
C PHE A 3 -6.76 -19.84 4.39
N ASP A 4 -8.10 -19.79 4.33
CA ASP A 4 -8.91 -18.83 5.10
C ASP A 4 -8.84 -19.13 6.61
N ARG A 5 -8.34 -20.32 6.99
CA ARG A 5 -8.12 -20.71 8.38
C ARG A 5 -6.76 -20.24 8.93
N LEU A 6 -5.89 -19.69 8.08
CA LEU A 6 -4.57 -19.16 8.45
C LEU A 6 -4.73 -17.74 8.99
N LYS A 7 -5.09 -17.65 10.28
CA LYS A 7 -5.40 -16.38 10.95
C LYS A 7 -4.16 -15.55 11.24
N TYR A 8 -2.99 -16.19 11.41
CA TYR A 8 -1.77 -15.49 11.75
C TYR A 8 -0.87 -15.30 10.53
N LYS A 9 -0.18 -14.16 10.50
CA LYS A 9 0.83 -13.83 9.48
C LYS A 9 1.93 -14.91 9.41
N SER A 10 2.33 -15.44 10.56
CA SER A 10 3.31 -16.53 10.67
C SER A 10 2.89 -17.78 9.91
N ASP A 11 1.60 -18.15 9.97
CA ASP A 11 1.11 -19.38 9.32
C ASP A 11 1.18 -19.26 7.80
N GLN A 12 0.81 -18.09 7.29
CA GLN A 12 0.91 -17.76 5.86
C GLN A 12 2.37 -17.71 5.42
N GLU A 13 3.26 -17.15 6.23
CA GLU A 13 4.71 -17.12 5.96
C GLU A 13 5.29 -18.53 5.91
N SER A 14 5.01 -19.40 6.89
CA SER A 14 5.49 -20.79 6.90
C SER A 14 5.03 -21.57 5.67
N ILE A 15 3.75 -21.44 5.28
CA ILE A 15 3.20 -22.16 4.13
C ILE A 15 3.77 -21.63 2.80
N SER A 16 4.07 -20.34 2.71
CA SER A 16 4.68 -19.74 1.52
C SER A 16 6.04 -20.34 1.16
N LEU A 17 6.76 -20.90 2.15
CA LEU A 17 8.09 -21.48 1.98
C LEU A 17 8.08 -22.93 1.49
N VAL A 18 6.93 -23.62 1.52
CA VAL A 18 6.84 -25.05 1.18
C VAL A 18 7.00 -25.28 -0.32
N CYS A 19 6.31 -24.49 -1.16
CA CYS A 19 6.43 -24.60 -2.61
C CYS A 19 5.98 -23.32 -3.33
N LYS A 20 6.36 -23.19 -4.62
CA LYS A 20 5.99 -22.05 -5.47
C LYS A 20 4.47 -21.84 -5.60
N ARG A 21 3.68 -22.93 -5.57
CA ARG A 21 2.22 -22.84 -5.65
C ARG A 21 1.63 -22.21 -4.39
N PHE A 22 2.10 -22.60 -3.21
CA PHE A 22 1.68 -22.00 -1.95
C PHE A 22 2.19 -20.57 -1.79
N LEU A 23 3.39 -20.27 -2.29
CA LEU A 23 3.88 -18.89 -2.40
C LEU A 23 2.94 -18.02 -3.25
N SER A 24 2.52 -18.51 -4.42
CA SER A 24 1.59 -17.79 -5.29
C SER A 24 0.22 -17.58 -4.64
N ILE A 25 -0.32 -18.59 -3.95
CA ILE A 25 -1.59 -18.48 -3.21
C ILE A 25 -1.47 -17.48 -2.06
N THR A 26 -0.44 -17.59 -1.23
CA THR A 26 -0.25 -16.67 -0.10
C THR A 26 -0.01 -15.23 -0.55
N ASN A 27 0.65 -15.03 -1.70
CA ASN A 27 0.75 -13.70 -2.31
C ASN A 27 -0.63 -13.14 -2.72
N SER A 28 -1.54 -13.95 -3.28
CA SER A 28 -2.87 -13.47 -3.66
C SER A 28 -3.80 -13.24 -2.46
N LEU A 29 -3.53 -13.86 -1.32
CA LEU A 29 -4.31 -13.65 -0.09
C LEU A 29 -3.89 -12.38 0.67
N LYS A 30 -2.75 -11.78 0.31
CA LYS A 30 -2.23 -10.63 1.03
C LYS A 30 -3.00 -9.36 0.65
N VAL A 31 -3.75 -8.83 1.62
CA VAL A 31 -4.59 -7.63 1.46
C VAL A 31 -3.95 -6.36 2.02
N SER A 32 -2.95 -6.48 2.88
CA SER A 32 -2.26 -5.32 3.46
C SER A 32 -0.74 -5.47 3.51
N ILE A 33 -0.04 -4.34 3.41
CA ILE A 33 1.41 -4.25 3.56
C ILE A 33 1.82 -2.93 4.21
N LYS A 34 2.89 -3.00 4.99
CA LYS A 34 3.56 -1.85 5.60
C LYS A 34 4.90 -1.64 4.91
N PHE A 35 5.20 -0.40 4.54
CA PHE A 35 6.51 -0.01 4.03
C PHE A 35 7.31 0.66 5.16
N PRO A 36 8.41 0.02 5.62
CA PRO A 36 9.33 0.63 6.57
C PRO A 36 10.03 1.89 6.02
N GLU A 37 10.60 2.66 6.94
CA GLU A 37 11.32 3.92 6.74
C GLU A 37 12.26 3.96 5.52
N TYR A 38 13.05 2.89 5.29
CA TYR A 38 14.06 2.81 4.23
C TYR A 38 13.63 1.98 3.01
N THR A 39 12.34 1.83 2.75
CA THR A 39 11.87 1.07 1.59
C THR A 39 12.19 1.85 0.30
N THR A 40 12.94 1.24 -0.61
CA THR A 40 13.23 1.86 -1.92
C THR A 40 12.01 1.79 -2.85
N ILE A 41 11.91 2.72 -3.81
CA ILE A 41 10.87 2.69 -4.84
C ILE A 41 10.87 1.38 -5.64
N SER A 42 12.06 0.87 -5.98
CA SER A 42 12.19 -0.42 -6.67
C SER A 42 11.62 -1.59 -5.86
N THR A 43 11.75 -1.54 -4.53
CA THR A 43 11.17 -2.52 -3.61
C THR A 43 9.65 -2.37 -3.56
N ILE A 44 9.15 -1.13 -3.49
CA ILE A 44 7.72 -0.84 -3.56
C ILE A 44 7.14 -1.45 -4.84
N SER A 45 7.65 -1.08 -6.02
CA SER A 45 7.15 -1.57 -7.31
C SER A 45 7.09 -3.10 -7.39
N ARG A 46 8.12 -3.80 -6.90
CA ARG A 46 8.14 -5.27 -6.83
C ARG A 46 7.07 -5.83 -5.90
N LEU A 47 6.88 -5.22 -4.73
CA LEU A 47 5.87 -5.66 -3.76
C LEU A 47 4.46 -5.42 -4.30
N VAL A 48 4.24 -4.30 -5.01
CA VAL A 48 2.96 -4.01 -5.62
C VAL A 48 2.60 -5.05 -6.69
N GLN A 49 3.54 -5.39 -7.57
CA GLN A 49 3.33 -6.43 -8.59
C GLN A 49 3.15 -7.83 -8.00
N ARG A 50 3.82 -8.11 -6.87
CA ARG A 50 3.76 -9.42 -6.22
C ARG A 50 2.40 -9.70 -5.56
N PHE A 51 1.72 -8.67 -5.08
CA PHE A 51 0.50 -8.81 -4.27
C PHE A 51 -0.70 -8.13 -4.97
N PRO A 52 -1.39 -8.83 -5.89
CA PRO A 52 -2.41 -8.23 -6.76
C PRO A 52 -3.70 -7.83 -6.03
N ASN A 53 -3.95 -8.36 -4.84
CA ASN A 53 -5.18 -8.12 -4.08
C ASN A 53 -4.98 -7.18 -2.88
N LEU A 54 -3.92 -6.36 -2.90
CA LEU A 54 -3.72 -5.37 -1.85
C LEU A 54 -4.85 -4.34 -1.85
N LYS A 55 -5.40 -4.09 -0.66
CA LYS A 55 -6.46 -3.12 -0.38
C LYS A 55 -6.01 -2.01 0.56
N GLN A 56 -5.09 -2.29 1.48
CA GLN A 56 -4.62 -1.33 2.48
C GLN A 56 -3.10 -1.18 2.44
N ARG A 57 -2.61 0.06 2.49
CA ARG A 57 -1.17 0.38 2.45
C ARG A 57 -0.80 1.40 3.52
N TRP A 58 0.28 1.10 4.24
CA TRP A 58 0.79 1.91 5.34
C TRP A 58 2.22 2.34 5.04
N PHE A 59 2.47 3.64 4.99
CA PHE A 59 3.81 4.21 4.96
C PHE A 59 4.19 4.59 6.38
N ILE A 60 5.00 3.80 7.08
CA ILE A 60 5.37 4.15 8.45
C ILE A 60 6.75 4.81 8.41
N ASP A 61 6.82 6.06 8.84
CA ASP A 61 8.04 6.87 8.86
C ASP A 61 8.79 6.89 7.52
N PHE A 62 8.07 6.82 6.41
CA PHE A 62 8.68 6.70 5.08
C PHE A 62 9.52 7.94 4.74
N ARG A 63 10.84 7.76 4.55
CA ARG A 63 11.79 8.83 4.21
C ARG A 63 12.17 8.90 2.73
N GLY A 64 11.57 8.06 1.89
CA GLY A 64 11.77 8.10 0.44
C GLY A 64 10.97 9.21 -0.24
N ASP A 65 11.10 9.32 -1.56
CA ASP A 65 10.26 10.19 -2.38
C ASP A 65 8.80 9.67 -2.37
N LEU A 66 7.94 10.34 -1.60
CA LEU A 66 6.54 9.96 -1.47
C LEU A 66 5.79 10.12 -2.79
N ASN A 67 6.08 11.17 -3.56
CA ASN A 67 5.43 11.38 -4.86
C ASN A 67 5.78 10.23 -5.81
N GLU A 68 7.05 9.86 -5.92
CA GLU A 68 7.46 8.72 -6.75
C GLU A 68 6.84 7.40 -6.25
N ALA A 69 6.81 7.18 -4.93
CA ALA A 69 6.21 5.99 -4.33
C ALA A 69 4.72 5.90 -4.67
N VAL A 70 3.97 6.98 -4.47
CA VAL A 70 2.54 7.00 -4.68
C VAL A 70 2.19 6.91 -6.17
N VAL A 71 2.95 7.55 -7.06
CA VAL A 71 2.80 7.41 -8.51
C VAL A 71 3.07 5.96 -8.96
N ALA A 72 4.13 5.33 -8.46
CA ALA A 72 4.43 3.93 -8.77
C ALA A 72 3.30 2.99 -8.32
N ILE A 73 2.67 3.32 -7.19
CA ILE A 73 1.51 2.60 -6.66
C ILE A 73 0.26 2.85 -7.51
N ALA A 74 -0.06 4.10 -7.87
CA ALA A 74 -1.20 4.45 -8.70
C ALA A 74 -1.14 3.78 -10.08
N ARG A 75 0.05 3.71 -10.68
CA ARG A 75 0.26 3.12 -12.01
C ARG A 75 0.41 1.60 -12.01
N SER A 76 0.26 0.95 -10.86
CA SER A 76 0.47 -0.50 -10.74
C SER A 76 -0.72 -1.37 -11.19
N GLY A 77 -1.89 -0.74 -11.44
CA GLY A 77 -3.15 -1.45 -11.68
C GLY A 77 -3.83 -1.97 -10.41
N LEU A 78 -3.30 -1.67 -9.22
CA LEU A 78 -4.02 -1.88 -7.97
C LEU A 78 -5.14 -0.87 -7.79
N ASP A 79 -6.21 -1.33 -7.16
CA ASP A 79 -7.34 -0.50 -6.75
C ASP A 79 -7.50 -0.60 -5.22
N LEU A 80 -6.73 0.27 -4.55
CA LEU A 80 -6.64 0.33 -3.10
C LEU A 80 -7.90 0.95 -2.50
N GLU A 81 -8.19 0.57 -1.26
CA GLU A 81 -9.25 1.17 -0.45
C GLU A 81 -8.69 2.17 0.57
N GLU A 82 -7.48 1.94 1.06
CA GLU A 82 -6.87 2.77 2.10
C GLU A 82 -5.38 3.02 1.84
N LEU A 83 -4.98 4.28 1.92
CA LEU A 83 -3.59 4.73 1.88
C LEU A 83 -3.32 5.63 3.10
N LEU A 84 -2.45 5.16 3.99
CA LEU A 84 -2.28 5.73 5.33
C LEU A 84 -0.84 6.16 5.61
N ASP A 85 -0.73 7.10 6.56
CA ASP A 85 0.50 7.46 7.28
C ASP A 85 1.58 8.14 6.40
N MET A 86 1.15 8.80 5.32
CA MET A 86 2.05 9.49 4.40
C MET A 86 2.62 10.76 5.03
N ALA A 87 3.95 10.86 5.19
CA ALA A 87 4.60 12.08 5.65
C ALA A 87 4.24 13.27 4.73
N HIS A 88 3.66 14.33 5.31
CA HIS A 88 3.13 15.45 4.54
C HIS A 88 4.23 16.42 4.08
N ASP A 89 4.67 16.33 2.81
CA ASP A 89 5.39 17.42 2.15
C ASP A 89 4.42 18.32 1.39
N ARG A 90 4.28 19.57 1.84
CA ARG A 90 3.34 20.55 1.29
C ARG A 90 3.64 20.90 -0.18
N TYR A 91 4.86 20.66 -0.66
CA TYR A 91 5.33 21.12 -1.97
C TYR A 91 5.10 20.13 -3.11
N GLN A 92 4.76 18.87 -2.83
CA GLN A 92 4.68 17.81 -3.85
C GLN A 92 3.24 17.45 -4.25
N ARG A 93 2.26 18.30 -3.94
CA ARG A 93 0.83 17.92 -3.92
C ARG A 93 0.20 17.55 -5.26
N ALA A 94 0.64 18.11 -6.39
CA ALA A 94 -0.17 18.10 -7.61
C ALA A 94 -0.19 16.75 -8.35
N VAL A 95 0.98 16.17 -8.64
CA VAL A 95 1.07 15.07 -9.62
C VAL A 95 0.52 13.74 -9.08
N TRP A 96 0.90 13.36 -7.87
CA TRP A 96 0.49 12.05 -7.34
C TRP A 96 -0.99 11.99 -6.92
N LEU A 97 -1.61 13.11 -6.53
CA LEU A 97 -3.05 13.16 -6.23
C LEU A 97 -3.91 12.95 -7.48
N GLU A 98 -3.52 13.57 -8.60
CA GLU A 98 -4.19 13.37 -9.89
C GLU A 98 -4.08 11.93 -10.37
N GLU A 99 -2.88 11.34 -10.26
CA GLU A 99 -2.63 9.93 -10.61
C GLU A 99 -3.44 8.98 -9.71
N LEU A 100 -3.51 9.24 -8.40
CA LEU A 100 -4.32 8.47 -7.47
C LEU A 100 -5.81 8.53 -7.81
N GLY A 101 -6.38 9.73 -7.96
CA GLY A 101 -7.80 9.89 -8.27
C GLY A 101 -8.19 9.29 -9.64
N SER A 102 -7.24 9.30 -10.58
CA SER A 102 -7.45 8.70 -11.90
C SER A 102 -7.44 7.17 -11.87
N ASN A 103 -6.52 6.55 -11.10
CA ASN A 103 -6.29 5.11 -11.15
C ASN A 103 -6.91 4.30 -10.01
N MET A 104 -7.29 4.91 -8.87
CA MET A 104 -7.82 4.22 -7.69
C MET A 104 -9.27 4.61 -7.41
N LYS A 105 -10.21 3.89 -8.03
CA LYS A 105 -11.63 4.21 -7.96
C LYS A 105 -12.29 3.75 -6.66
N ASN A 106 -11.69 2.80 -5.96
CA ASN A 106 -12.19 2.30 -4.69
C ASN A 106 -11.49 2.92 -3.46
N LEU A 107 -10.67 3.96 -3.64
CA LEU A 107 -9.96 4.62 -2.55
C LEU A 107 -10.95 5.38 -1.65
N LYS A 108 -11.10 4.91 -0.41
CA LYS A 108 -12.02 5.46 0.60
C LYS A 108 -11.30 6.31 1.65
N VAL A 109 -10.05 5.97 1.94
CA VAL A 109 -9.27 6.62 3.00
C VAL A 109 -7.90 7.04 2.48
N LEU A 110 -7.62 8.34 2.62
CA LEU A 110 -6.31 8.93 2.40
C LEU A 110 -5.91 9.67 3.67
N ARG A 111 -4.86 9.20 4.38
CA ARG A 111 -4.39 9.82 5.63
C ARG A 111 -2.93 10.19 5.55
N PHE A 112 -2.61 11.38 6.03
CA PHE A 112 -1.26 11.91 6.15
C PHE A 112 -0.77 11.87 7.60
N ALA A 113 0.52 11.65 7.79
CA ALA A 113 1.23 11.82 9.04
C ALA A 113 1.84 13.23 9.06
N GLY A 114 1.33 14.11 9.94
CA GLY A 114 1.94 15.43 10.18
C GLY A 114 0.94 16.57 10.32
N GLY A 115 0.66 16.92 11.59
CA GLY A 115 0.04 18.16 12.04
C GLY A 115 -0.37 18.03 13.51
N GLU A 116 0.34 18.69 14.43
CA GLU A 116 -0.31 19.06 15.70
C GLU A 116 -1.51 19.93 15.33
N GLY A 117 -2.73 19.45 15.60
CA GLY A 117 -3.96 20.18 15.36
C GLY A 117 -4.59 19.94 13.99
N ASP A 118 -5.86 19.57 14.05
CA ASP A 118 -6.87 19.49 13.00
C ASP A 118 -6.66 18.43 11.90
N ALA A 119 -7.32 17.29 12.16
CA ALA A 119 -7.61 16.26 11.19
C ALA A 119 -8.60 16.76 10.13
N ASP A 120 -8.12 17.51 9.15
CA ASP A 120 -8.88 17.77 7.93
C ASP A 120 -8.91 16.51 7.06
N LEU A 121 -10.00 15.75 7.22
CA LEU A 121 -10.35 14.63 6.35
C LEU A 121 -10.72 15.19 4.96
N VAL A 122 -9.81 15.11 4.00
CA VAL A 122 -10.14 15.36 2.59
C VAL A 122 -10.95 14.17 2.07
N ARG A 123 -12.26 14.34 1.93
CA ARG A 123 -13.11 13.41 1.18
C ARG A 123 -12.83 13.60 -0.30
N VAL A 124 -12.19 12.62 -0.93
CA VAL A 124 -12.16 12.52 -2.39
C VAL A 124 -13.53 11.98 -2.81
N GLY A 125 -14.34 12.83 -3.43
CA GLY A 125 -15.65 12.51 -3.99
C GLY A 125 -15.57 12.23 -5.48
#